data_AF-A0A545UPF5-F1
#
_entry.id   AF-A0A545UPF5-F1
#
_cell.length_a   1.000
_cell.length_b   1.000
_cell.length_c   1.000
_cell.angle_alpha   90.00
_cell.angle_beta   90.00
_cell.angle_gamma   90.00
#
_symmetry.space_group_name_H-M   'P 1'
#
loop_
_entity.id
_entity.type
_entity.pdbx_description
1 polymer ?
#
loop_
_entity_poly.entity_id
_entity_poly.type
_entity_poly.pdbx_seq_one_letter_code
_entity_poly.pdbx_strand_id
1 'polypeptide(L)'
;MATIAVPRPIPPHRPASTIDVDADTITPPPSLETSAQSPSPQHTALPNKHIPACPTGPAKYADLDTPPPSPGGANEFRQTSLLYPPDNYAKTVAGTLVIYEIESSQVAEALDHAAGQSLPAPSVVFPWLHGLHPHNHMQQTFFTGRRGSIIKPPAGFRGVTLIKADGDLSNSRLKGAVSPDEIMKTSPTAEFLDPDPADGFSVRNFQIQVAKMALVSDIIIYGENAPQTRRMAWDIAAAQKRWQEQNSMHADGIQYYNCFVCICPFSDFERNHGELVAVDAAGRLTGQVLDLVHQERREMWDMTIASEISRNVYMGPTPEPGSIDEQRFDIFIECSDLGRMNPESLKRVAKCSAAKVCQIFHEFPSSGSILPPTYSQTEADGILDTCKWLYHISHGTLPDAETTEDKDGDRETCSDEEGSDQKLQPRRILIHCADGYTESR
;
A
#
# COMPACT_ATOMS: atom_id res chain seq x y z
N MET A 1 -6.88 -20.16 -45.05
CA MET A 1 -6.79 -18.98 -45.92
C MET A 1 -5.67 -18.11 -45.39
N ALA A 2 -4.62 -17.92 -46.21
CA ALA A 2 -3.42 -17.19 -45.83
C ALA A 2 -3.62 -15.69 -46.09
N THR A 3 -3.24 -14.85 -45.12
CA THR A 3 -3.16 -13.40 -45.32
C THR A 3 -1.71 -12.98 -45.16
N ILE A 4 -1.10 -12.60 -46.28
CA ILE A 4 0.24 -12.04 -46.41
C ILE A 4 0.16 -10.55 -46.06
N ALA A 5 1.04 -10.07 -45.18
CA ALA A 5 1.23 -8.65 -44.92
C ALA A 5 2.55 -8.17 -45.55
N VAL A 6 2.44 -7.13 -46.38
CA VAL A 6 3.57 -6.47 -47.07
C VAL A 6 4.11 -5.32 -46.19
N PRO A 7 5.43 -5.16 -46.01
CA PRO A 7 5.99 -4.07 -45.23
C PRO A 7 6.02 -2.75 -46.02
N ARG A 8 5.78 -1.62 -45.33
CA ARG A 8 5.96 -0.26 -45.88
C ARG A 8 7.41 0.23 -45.72
N PRO A 9 7.89 1.14 -46.58
CA PRO A 9 9.30 1.54 -46.64
C PRO A 9 9.70 2.49 -45.51
N ILE A 10 10.92 2.32 -45.02
CA ILE A 10 11.59 3.15 -44.01
C ILE A 10 12.30 4.34 -44.70
N PRO A 11 12.19 5.59 -44.21
CA PRO A 11 13.01 6.71 -44.69
C PRO A 11 14.45 6.62 -44.12
N PRO A 12 15.47 7.05 -44.87
CA PRO A 12 16.88 6.80 -44.53
C PRO A 12 17.39 7.67 -43.37
N HIS A 13 18.27 7.04 -42.58
CA HIS A 13 19.06 7.62 -41.49
C HIS A 13 19.86 8.87 -41.90
N ARG A 14 20.09 9.76 -40.92
CA ARG A 14 21.24 10.66 -40.90
C ARG A 14 22.00 10.50 -39.56
N PRO A 15 23.34 10.35 -39.58
CA PRO A 15 24.13 10.01 -38.39
C PRO A 15 24.80 11.23 -37.73
N ALA A 16 25.51 10.93 -36.65
CA ALA A 16 26.54 11.68 -35.92
C ALA A 16 26.01 12.60 -34.78
N SER A 17 26.18 12.24 -33.50
CA SER A 17 27.42 12.18 -32.70
C SER A 17 28.10 13.54 -32.53
N THR A 18 27.98 14.14 -31.34
CA THR A 18 29.09 14.76 -30.60
C THR A 18 28.67 14.98 -29.15
N ILE A 19 29.52 14.45 -28.27
CA ILE A 19 29.58 14.65 -26.83
C ILE A 19 29.94 16.12 -26.56
N ASP A 20 29.37 16.72 -25.52
CA ASP A 20 30.14 17.65 -24.69
C ASP A 20 29.81 17.43 -23.21
N VAL A 21 30.89 17.24 -22.47
CA VAL A 21 31.01 17.14 -21.03
C VAL A 21 31.18 18.58 -20.51
N ASP A 22 30.65 18.86 -19.32
CA ASP A 22 30.68 20.15 -18.60
C ASP A 22 29.51 21.13 -18.86
N ALA A 23 28.42 20.94 -18.12
CA ALA A 23 27.57 22.04 -17.61
C ALA A 23 26.67 21.56 -16.46
N ASP A 24 27.21 21.61 -15.23
CA ASP A 24 26.41 21.70 -14.01
C ASP A 24 25.62 23.03 -14.02
N THR A 25 24.34 23.04 -14.38
CA THR A 25 23.34 23.98 -13.83
C THR A 25 21.90 23.51 -14.12
N ILE A 26 21.19 23.02 -13.11
CA ILE A 26 19.75 22.77 -13.19
C ILE A 26 19.03 24.13 -13.14
N THR A 27 18.42 24.51 -14.26
CA THR A 27 17.54 25.69 -14.36
C THR A 27 16.08 25.21 -14.36
N PRO A 28 15.17 25.76 -13.54
CA PRO A 28 13.76 25.36 -13.53
C PRO A 28 13.02 25.85 -14.80
N PRO A 29 11.97 25.15 -15.25
CA PRO A 29 11.21 25.55 -16.43
C PRO A 29 10.42 26.85 -16.18
N PRO A 30 10.27 27.72 -17.20
CA PRO A 30 9.64 29.02 -17.04
C PRO A 30 8.11 28.92 -16.91
N SER A 31 7.56 29.72 -15.99
CA SER A 31 6.14 29.92 -15.72
C SER A 31 5.35 30.44 -16.94
N LEU A 32 4.16 29.88 -17.16
CA LEU A 32 3.23 30.23 -18.23
C LEU A 32 2.07 31.08 -17.70
N GLU A 33 2.25 32.40 -17.70
CA GLU A 33 1.18 33.41 -17.83
C GLU A 33 1.81 34.57 -18.64
N THR A 34 1.47 34.85 -19.91
CA THR A 34 0.33 35.70 -20.29
C THR A 34 0.23 35.82 -21.83
N SER A 35 -0.96 35.55 -22.37
CA SER A 35 -1.63 35.96 -23.63
C SER A 35 -0.90 36.59 -24.82
N ALA A 36 -1.13 36.01 -26.02
CA ALA A 36 -1.66 36.74 -27.21
C ALA A 36 -2.15 35.81 -28.34
N GLN A 37 -3.47 35.79 -28.56
CA GLN A 37 -4.28 35.69 -29.80
C GLN A 37 -3.78 34.94 -31.07
N SER A 38 -4.69 34.08 -31.59
CA SER A 38 -4.92 33.62 -32.99
C SER A 38 -4.57 32.15 -33.34
N PRO A 39 -5.16 31.57 -34.42
CA PRO A 39 -6.25 30.59 -34.38
C PRO A 39 -5.80 29.12 -34.41
N SER A 40 -6.66 28.25 -33.84
CA SER A 40 -6.47 26.81 -33.68
C SER A 40 -6.24 26.02 -34.99
N PRO A 41 -5.26 25.10 -35.05
CA PRO A 41 -5.36 23.90 -35.88
C PRO A 41 -6.01 22.78 -35.06
N GLN A 42 -7.18 22.32 -35.54
CA GLN A 42 -7.91 21.19 -34.98
C GLN A 42 -7.07 19.90 -35.11
N HIS A 43 -6.63 19.34 -33.99
CA HIS A 43 -6.18 17.94 -33.96
C HIS A 43 -7.42 17.05 -33.91
N THR A 44 -7.65 16.34 -35.01
CA THR A 44 -8.69 15.33 -35.17
C THR A 44 -8.37 14.13 -34.27
N ALA A 45 -9.23 13.86 -33.29
CA ALA A 45 -9.15 12.64 -32.50
C ALA A 45 -9.48 11.42 -33.38
N LEU A 46 -8.67 10.36 -33.25
CA LEU A 46 -8.89 9.08 -33.92
C LEU A 46 -10.20 8.44 -33.41
N PRO A 47 -11.13 8.04 -34.29
CA PRO A 47 -12.45 7.58 -33.87
C PRO A 47 -12.40 6.13 -33.38
N ASN A 48 -12.65 5.93 -32.08
CA ASN A 48 -12.91 4.62 -31.50
C ASN A 48 -14.31 4.14 -31.93
N LYS A 49 -14.38 3.21 -32.90
CA LYS A 49 -15.60 2.77 -33.59
C LYS A 49 -16.55 1.87 -32.77
N HIS A 50 -16.32 1.69 -31.47
CA HIS A 50 -17.09 0.73 -30.65
C HIS A 50 -17.90 1.35 -29.51
N ILE A 51 -18.00 2.68 -29.44
CA ILE A 51 -18.91 3.36 -28.51
C ILE A 51 -20.10 3.89 -29.33
N PRO A 52 -21.36 3.57 -28.97
CA PRO A 52 -22.53 4.17 -29.61
C PRO A 52 -22.45 5.69 -29.50
N ALA A 53 -22.37 6.37 -30.65
CA ALA A 53 -22.36 7.83 -30.70
C ALA A 53 -23.75 8.36 -30.37
N CYS A 54 -23.93 8.89 -29.16
CA CYS A 54 -25.07 9.73 -28.84
C CYS A 54 -24.90 11.07 -29.56
N PRO A 55 -25.84 11.51 -30.42
CA PRO A 55 -25.70 12.80 -31.08
C PRO A 55 -25.91 13.92 -30.07
N THR A 56 -24.86 14.69 -29.78
CA THR A 56 -24.97 15.97 -29.09
C THR A 56 -25.64 16.97 -30.03
N GLY A 57 -26.94 17.19 -29.81
CA GLY A 57 -27.67 18.28 -30.46
C GLY A 57 -27.07 19.65 -30.11
N PRO A 58 -27.39 20.71 -30.87
CA PRO A 58 -26.82 22.02 -30.68
C PRO A 58 -27.19 22.58 -29.29
N ALA A 59 -26.18 22.86 -28.47
CA ALA A 59 -26.36 23.45 -27.16
C ALA A 59 -26.92 24.87 -27.30
N LYS A 60 -28.19 25.05 -26.93
CA LYS A 60 -28.76 26.39 -26.71
C LYS A 60 -28.24 26.89 -25.37
N TYR A 61 -27.50 28.00 -25.39
CA TYR A 61 -27.20 28.80 -24.22
C TYR A 61 -28.49 29.51 -23.76
N ALA A 62 -29.36 28.81 -23.04
CA ALA A 62 -30.47 29.43 -22.31
C ALA A 62 -30.97 28.45 -21.25
N ASP A 63 -31.01 28.94 -20.00
CA ASP A 63 -31.52 28.32 -18.77
C ASP A 63 -30.85 27.02 -18.32
N LEU A 64 -29.86 27.18 -17.44
CA LEU A 64 -29.45 26.15 -16.50
C LEU A 64 -30.61 25.94 -15.52
N ASP A 65 -31.56 25.08 -15.89
CA ASP A 65 -32.47 24.44 -14.95
C ASP A 65 -31.61 23.55 -14.04
N THR A 66 -31.08 24.16 -12.98
CA THR A 66 -30.53 23.41 -11.85
C THR A 66 -31.62 22.50 -11.31
N PRO A 67 -31.32 21.23 -10.96
CA PRO A 67 -32.31 20.36 -10.34
C PRO A 67 -32.94 21.08 -9.13
N PRO A 68 -34.22 20.82 -8.82
CA PRO A 68 -34.90 21.51 -7.74
C PRO A 68 -34.09 21.37 -6.45
N PRO A 69 -33.98 22.44 -5.64
CA PRO A 69 -33.25 22.39 -4.39
C PRO A 69 -33.78 21.21 -3.57
N SER A 70 -32.89 20.30 -3.16
CA SER A 70 -33.23 19.18 -2.29
C SER A 70 -34.05 19.71 -1.10
N PRO A 71 -35.19 19.07 -0.77
CA PRO A 71 -36.08 19.59 0.25
C PRO A 71 -35.43 19.49 1.63
N GLY A 72 -35.45 20.61 2.36
CA GLY A 72 -35.19 20.66 3.81
C GLY A 72 -33.77 21.11 4.16
N GLY A 73 -33.69 22.19 4.95
CA GLY A 73 -32.43 22.80 5.39
C GLY A 73 -31.47 21.78 5.98
N ALA A 74 -30.18 21.96 5.70
CA ALA A 74 -29.10 21.14 6.24
C ALA A 74 -29.31 21.00 7.75
N ASN A 75 -29.77 19.83 8.18
CA ASN A 75 -29.72 19.47 9.58
C ASN A 75 -28.22 19.53 9.93
N GLU A 76 -27.83 20.41 10.85
CA GLU A 76 -26.43 20.59 11.22
C GLU A 76 -25.85 19.23 11.59
N PHE A 77 -24.91 18.73 10.78
CA PHE A 77 -24.27 17.45 11.03
C PHE A 77 -23.67 17.48 12.44
N ARG A 78 -24.11 16.57 13.30
CA ARG A 78 -23.63 16.48 14.67
C ARG A 78 -23.51 15.04 15.08
N GLN A 79 -22.27 14.61 15.32
CA GLN A 79 -22.00 13.33 15.95
C GLN A 79 -22.35 13.39 17.42
N THR A 80 -22.89 12.27 17.90
CA THR A 80 -23.15 12.01 19.31
C THR A 80 -22.04 11.14 19.86
N SER A 81 -21.83 11.15 21.17
CA SER A 81 -20.83 10.29 21.81
C SER A 81 -21.39 9.79 23.13
N LEU A 82 -21.25 8.49 23.40
CA LEU A 82 -21.57 7.93 24.72
C LEU A 82 -20.59 8.41 25.80
N LEU A 83 -19.42 8.89 25.37
CA LEU A 83 -18.38 9.47 26.21
C LEU A 83 -18.64 10.94 26.56
N TYR A 84 -19.78 11.50 26.11
CA TYR A 84 -20.16 12.88 26.38
C TYR A 84 -21.66 13.06 26.70
N PRO A 85 -21.99 13.77 27.78
CA PRO A 85 -21.07 14.37 28.75
C PRO A 85 -20.41 13.30 29.64
N PRO A 86 -19.20 13.55 30.18
CA PRO A 86 -18.41 12.53 30.89
C PRO A 86 -18.82 12.38 32.36
N ASP A 87 -19.97 12.92 32.78
CA ASP A 87 -20.36 13.05 34.19
C ASP A 87 -20.53 11.69 34.90
N ASN A 88 -20.80 10.63 34.15
CA ASN A 88 -21.02 9.29 34.68
C ASN A 88 -19.72 8.49 34.90
N TYR A 89 -18.56 9.05 34.57
CA TYR A 89 -17.27 8.39 34.71
C TYR A 89 -16.52 8.88 35.95
N ALA A 90 -15.86 7.96 36.66
CA ALA A 90 -14.96 8.33 37.74
C ALA A 90 -13.83 9.20 37.17
N LYS A 91 -13.55 10.34 37.81
CA LYS A 91 -12.55 11.29 37.33
C LYS A 91 -11.38 11.43 38.29
N THR A 92 -10.18 11.49 37.74
CA THR A 92 -8.97 11.91 38.45
C THR A 92 -8.58 13.30 37.97
N VAL A 93 -8.25 14.20 38.89
CA VAL A 93 -7.91 15.61 38.59
C VAL A 93 -6.48 15.90 39.03
N ALA A 94 -5.69 16.53 38.17
CA ALA A 94 -4.34 17.00 38.47
C ALA A 94 -4.18 18.45 37.97
N GLY A 95 -4.30 19.41 38.90
CA GLY A 95 -4.28 20.83 38.56
C GLY A 95 -5.45 21.20 37.66
N THR A 96 -5.15 21.53 36.40
CA THR A 96 -6.15 21.90 35.38
C THR A 96 -6.47 20.76 34.41
N LEU A 97 -5.86 19.59 34.60
CA LEU A 97 -6.05 18.40 33.77
C LEU A 97 -7.04 17.46 34.43
N VAL A 98 -7.82 16.75 33.61
CA VAL A 98 -8.79 15.74 34.04
C VAL A 98 -8.66 14.52 33.13
N ILE A 99 -8.61 13.34 33.74
CA ILE A 99 -8.77 12.05 33.05
C ILE A 99 -9.93 11.29 33.67
N TYR A 100 -10.63 10.52 32.86
CA TYR A 100 -11.78 9.71 33.27
C TYR A 100 -11.42 8.23 33.22
N GLU A 101 -11.91 7.43 34.15
CA GLU A 101 -11.73 5.98 34.14
C GLU A 101 -12.83 5.33 33.32
N ILE A 102 -12.48 4.33 32.50
CA ILE A 102 -13.42 3.60 31.65
C ILE A 102 -13.17 2.10 31.74
N GLU A 103 -14.25 1.31 31.76
CA GLU A 103 -14.20 -0.16 31.77
C GLU A 103 -14.24 -0.74 30.34
N SER A 104 -13.82 -2.00 30.17
CA SER A 104 -13.78 -2.65 28.86
C SER A 104 -15.14 -2.71 28.15
N SER A 105 -16.22 -2.94 28.89
CA SER A 105 -17.59 -2.90 28.38
C SER A 105 -17.98 -1.54 27.82
N GLN A 106 -17.63 -0.47 28.55
CA GLN A 106 -17.92 0.91 28.14
C GLN A 106 -17.07 1.33 26.93
N VAL A 107 -15.83 0.85 26.83
CA VAL A 107 -15.01 1.01 25.61
C VAL A 107 -15.71 0.35 24.42
N ALA A 108 -16.19 -0.88 24.60
CA ALA A 108 -16.86 -1.62 23.53
C ALA A 108 -18.14 -0.92 23.05
N GLU A 109 -19.00 -0.51 23.96
CA GLU A 109 -20.22 0.24 23.66
C GLU A 109 -19.91 1.57 22.96
N ALA A 110 -18.89 2.30 23.41
CA ALA A 110 -18.50 3.57 22.79
C ALA A 110 -18.00 3.39 21.35
N LEU A 111 -17.21 2.35 21.09
CA LEU A 111 -16.70 2.06 19.75
C LEU A 111 -17.80 1.56 18.80
N ASP A 112 -18.70 0.70 19.27
CA ASP A 112 -19.85 0.23 18.48
C ASP A 112 -20.78 1.40 18.12
N HIS A 113 -21.11 2.25 19.11
CA HIS A 113 -21.92 3.45 18.87
C HIS A 113 -21.24 4.43 17.91
N ALA A 114 -19.92 4.61 18.01
CA ALA A 114 -19.18 5.46 17.08
C ALA A 114 -19.21 4.88 15.65
N ALA A 115 -19.07 3.57 15.49
CA ALA A 115 -19.10 2.89 14.20
C ALA A 115 -20.50 2.89 13.55
N GLY A 116 -21.56 2.89 14.35
CA GLY A 116 -22.95 2.94 13.86
C GLY A 116 -23.43 4.32 13.38
N GLN A 117 -22.63 5.38 13.57
CA GLN A 117 -23.03 6.73 13.20
C GLN A 117 -22.83 7.04 11.71
N SER A 118 -23.66 7.93 11.18
CA SER A 118 -23.54 8.38 9.80
C SER A 118 -22.22 9.13 9.59
N LEU A 119 -21.58 8.87 8.45
CA LEU A 119 -20.41 9.62 8.02
C LEU A 119 -20.79 11.07 7.67
N PRO A 120 -19.90 12.05 7.93
CA PRO A 120 -20.14 13.43 7.53
C PRO A 120 -20.25 13.56 6.02
N ALA A 121 -21.02 14.55 5.57
CA ALA A 121 -21.00 14.95 4.17
C ALA A 121 -19.57 15.40 3.78
N PRO A 122 -19.05 15.03 2.59
CA PRO A 122 -17.69 15.38 2.19
C PRO A 122 -17.39 16.87 2.28
N SER A 123 -18.39 17.73 2.04
CA SER A 123 -18.27 19.19 2.13
C SER A 123 -17.94 19.72 3.54
N VAL A 124 -18.13 18.92 4.59
CA VAL A 124 -17.82 19.29 5.97
C VAL A 124 -16.35 19.04 6.30
N VAL A 125 -15.79 17.95 5.77
CA VAL A 125 -14.44 17.48 6.09
C VAL A 125 -13.41 17.79 5.00
N PHE A 126 -13.87 18.12 3.79
CA PHE A 126 -13.04 18.60 2.70
C PHE A 126 -12.95 20.13 2.72
N PRO A 127 -11.77 20.73 2.54
CA PRO A 127 -10.45 20.09 2.33
C PRO A 127 -9.68 19.77 3.62
N TRP A 128 -10.26 19.98 4.81
CA TRP A 128 -9.56 19.83 6.10
C TRP A 128 -8.78 18.51 6.20
N LEU A 129 -9.40 17.35 5.94
CA LEU A 129 -8.71 16.04 6.00
C LEU A 129 -7.54 15.86 5.03
N HIS A 130 -7.40 16.74 4.04
CA HIS A 130 -6.31 16.67 3.06
C HIS A 130 -5.08 17.45 3.50
N GLY A 131 -5.17 18.24 4.57
CA GLY A 131 -4.07 19.02 5.12
C GLY A 131 -3.94 20.39 4.45
N LEU A 132 -3.97 21.44 5.26
CA LEU A 132 -3.90 22.83 4.81
C LEU A 132 -2.93 23.62 5.69
N HIS A 133 -1.66 23.21 5.68
CA HIS A 133 -0.63 23.88 6.46
C HIS A 133 -0.41 25.32 5.96
N PRO A 134 -0.28 26.34 6.85
CA PRO A 134 -0.15 27.76 6.47
C PRO A 134 1.02 28.07 5.51
N HIS A 135 2.10 27.28 5.59
CA HIS A 135 3.28 27.44 4.73
C HIS A 135 3.19 26.68 3.40
N ASN A 136 2.21 25.78 3.23
CA ASN A 136 2.04 25.01 2.00
C ASN A 136 1.14 25.75 0.99
N HIS A 137 1.71 26.74 0.31
CA HIS A 137 0.97 27.57 -0.65
C HIS A 137 0.43 26.79 -1.85
N MET A 138 1.15 25.76 -2.31
CA MET A 138 0.73 24.94 -3.46
C MET A 138 -0.57 24.20 -3.14
N GLN A 139 -0.58 23.47 -2.02
CA GLN A 139 -1.74 22.70 -1.58
C GLN A 139 -2.92 23.59 -1.20
N GLN A 140 -2.67 24.72 -0.53
CA GLN A 140 -3.71 25.71 -0.24
C GLN A 140 -4.35 26.28 -1.50
N THR A 141 -3.55 26.68 -2.49
CA THR A 141 -4.07 27.27 -3.74
C THR A 141 -4.95 26.28 -4.49
N PHE A 142 -4.53 25.01 -4.53
CA PHE A 142 -5.30 23.95 -5.18
C PHE A 142 -6.66 23.71 -4.50
N PHE A 143 -6.68 23.59 -3.16
CA PHE A 143 -7.90 23.21 -2.43
C PHE A 143 -8.84 24.37 -2.10
N THR A 144 -8.30 25.59 -1.91
CA THR A 144 -9.09 26.74 -1.47
C THR A 144 -9.43 27.69 -2.63
N GLY A 145 -8.70 27.61 -3.74
CA GLY A 145 -8.92 28.47 -4.90
C GLY A 145 -8.91 29.96 -4.49
N ARG A 146 -10.00 30.68 -4.76
CA ARG A 146 -10.19 32.10 -4.33
C ARG A 146 -11.03 32.27 -3.05
N ARG A 147 -11.50 31.19 -2.43
CA ARG A 147 -12.30 31.25 -1.20
C ARG A 147 -11.35 30.97 -0.03
N GLY A 148 -11.26 31.90 0.92
CA GLY A 148 -10.37 31.80 2.09
C GLY A 148 -10.48 30.45 2.83
N SER A 149 -9.38 30.07 3.48
CA SER A 149 -9.09 28.72 3.95
C SER A 149 -10.01 28.21 5.08
N ILE A 150 -10.51 26.98 4.91
CA ILE A 150 -11.08 26.18 6.00
C ILE A 150 -9.91 25.52 6.73
N ILE A 151 -9.23 26.26 7.61
CA ILE A 151 -8.19 25.71 8.52
C ILE A 151 -8.85 25.06 9.74
N LYS A 152 -10.09 25.45 10.05
CA LYS A 152 -10.77 25.03 11.28
C LYS A 152 -11.16 23.54 11.21
N PRO A 153 -11.06 22.83 12.33
CA PRO A 153 -11.66 21.51 12.46
C PRO A 153 -13.17 21.56 12.14
N PRO A 154 -13.73 20.51 11.53
CA PRO A 154 -15.14 20.45 11.17
C PRO A 154 -16.03 20.58 12.42
N ALA A 155 -16.99 21.51 12.38
CA ALA A 155 -17.96 21.66 13.45
C ALA A 155 -18.89 20.43 13.51
N GLY A 156 -19.29 20.06 14.72
CA GLY A 156 -20.21 18.94 14.96
C GLY A 156 -19.55 17.56 14.91
N PHE A 157 -18.26 17.45 14.60
CA PHE A 157 -17.53 16.19 14.68
C PHE A 157 -17.12 15.86 16.12
N ARG A 158 -17.28 14.61 16.53
CA ARG A 158 -16.83 14.07 17.81
C ARG A 158 -16.57 12.58 17.66
N GLY A 159 -15.33 12.24 17.33
CA GLY A 159 -14.90 10.85 17.17
C GLY A 159 -14.48 10.18 18.47
N VAL A 160 -14.05 8.93 18.35
CA VAL A 160 -13.37 8.18 19.41
C VAL A 160 -12.04 7.70 18.84
N THR A 161 -10.93 8.05 19.50
CA THR A 161 -9.60 7.57 19.14
C THR A 161 -9.09 6.63 20.22
N LEU A 162 -8.64 5.45 19.82
CA LEU A 162 -8.17 4.41 20.73
C LEU A 162 -6.65 4.30 20.62
N ILE A 163 -5.95 4.34 21.76
CA ILE A 163 -4.49 4.36 21.81
C ILE A 163 -3.98 3.26 22.71
N LYS A 164 -3.03 2.46 22.19
CA LYS A 164 -2.28 1.51 22.99
C LYS A 164 -1.09 2.22 23.62
N ALA A 165 -1.03 2.26 24.95
CA ALA A 165 -0.12 3.14 25.69
C ALA A 165 1.38 2.88 25.46
N ASP A 166 1.76 1.64 25.11
CA ASP A 166 3.15 1.27 24.85
C ASP A 166 3.57 1.44 23.37
N GLY A 167 2.62 1.72 22.48
CA GLY A 167 2.85 1.86 21.05
C GLY A 167 3.10 0.55 20.29
N ASP A 168 3.21 -0.58 20.99
CA ASP A 168 3.49 -1.86 20.35
C ASP A 168 2.20 -2.52 19.84
N LEU A 169 1.86 -2.27 18.59
CA LEU A 169 0.67 -2.81 17.95
C LEU A 169 0.83 -4.28 17.48
N SER A 170 1.97 -4.93 17.75
CA SER A 170 2.21 -6.32 17.35
C SER A 170 1.52 -7.36 18.25
N ASN A 171 1.03 -6.94 19.42
CA ASN A 171 0.29 -7.74 20.38
C ASN A 171 -0.80 -6.89 21.03
N SER A 172 -1.76 -7.56 21.68
CA SER A 172 -2.78 -6.91 22.51
C SER A 172 -3.45 -5.70 21.80
N ARG A 173 -3.75 -5.87 20.50
CA ARG A 173 -4.22 -4.79 19.62
C ARG A 173 -5.74 -4.83 19.52
N LEU A 174 -6.39 -3.76 19.98
CA LEU A 174 -7.81 -3.56 19.74
C LEU A 174 -8.06 -2.98 18.33
N LYS A 175 -9.26 -3.20 17.80
CA LYS A 175 -9.71 -2.72 16.49
C LYS A 175 -9.57 -1.21 16.39
N GLY A 176 -8.79 -0.75 15.42
CA GLY A 176 -8.55 0.67 15.19
C GLY A 176 -7.65 1.35 16.23
N ALA A 177 -6.99 0.59 17.10
CA ALA A 177 -6.00 1.14 18.01
C ALA A 177 -4.77 1.65 17.25
N VAL A 178 -4.29 2.83 17.64
CA VAL A 178 -3.11 3.47 17.07
C VAL A 178 -2.01 3.62 18.11
N SER A 179 -0.78 3.83 17.64
CA SER A 179 0.37 4.11 18.50
C SER A 179 0.37 5.59 18.95
N PRO A 180 0.95 5.92 20.12
CA PRO A 180 1.08 7.31 20.56
C PRO A 180 1.87 8.17 19.57
N ASP A 181 2.86 7.60 18.89
CA ASP A 181 3.74 8.31 17.94
C ASP A 181 3.00 8.78 16.68
N GLU A 182 1.84 8.22 16.37
CA GLU A 182 1.00 8.68 15.26
C GLU A 182 0.29 10.00 15.55
N ILE A 183 0.22 10.44 16.81
CA ILE A 183 -0.51 11.66 17.19
C ILE A 183 0.28 12.60 18.10
N MET A 184 1.29 12.10 18.83
CA MET A 184 2.10 12.87 19.79
C MET A 184 3.47 13.21 19.20
N LYS A 185 3.97 14.41 19.51
CA LYS A 185 5.36 14.77 19.24
C LYS A 185 6.30 14.03 20.18
N THR A 186 7.43 13.56 19.67
CA THR A 186 8.58 13.12 20.46
C THR A 186 9.28 14.34 21.08
N SER A 187 8.67 14.92 22.11
CA SER A 187 9.14 16.13 22.80
C SER A 187 9.05 15.92 24.32
N PRO A 188 9.92 16.58 25.12
CA PRO A 188 9.73 16.63 26.57
C PRO A 188 8.39 17.28 26.97
N THR A 189 7.77 18.05 26.07
CA THR A 189 6.43 18.61 26.26
C THR A 189 5.39 17.74 25.55
N ALA A 190 4.36 17.28 26.27
CA ALA A 190 3.33 16.41 25.69
C ALA A 190 2.39 17.16 24.73
N GLU A 191 2.70 17.21 23.44
CA GLU A 191 1.95 17.97 22.43
C GLU A 191 1.51 17.06 21.31
N PHE A 192 0.37 17.38 20.68
CA PHE A 192 -0.01 16.73 19.43
C PHE A 192 0.92 17.16 18.28
N LEU A 193 1.07 16.26 17.31
CA LEU A 193 1.70 16.55 16.02
C LEU A 193 0.95 17.67 15.31
N ASP A 194 1.68 18.44 14.50
CA ASP A 194 1.04 19.21 13.43
C ASP A 194 0.92 18.26 12.23
N PRO A 195 -0.29 17.76 11.93
CA PRO A 195 -0.47 16.75 10.90
C PRO A 195 -0.31 17.31 9.49
N ASP A 196 -0.43 18.63 9.30
CA ASP A 196 -0.52 19.20 7.97
C ASP A 196 0.89 19.41 7.38
N PRO A 197 1.21 18.82 6.21
CA PRO A 197 2.55 18.88 5.65
C PRO A 197 2.89 20.30 5.17
N ALA A 198 4.06 20.79 5.58
CA ALA A 198 4.50 22.15 5.27
C ALA A 198 4.86 22.37 3.79
N ASP A 199 5.18 21.29 3.07
CA ASP A 199 5.48 21.30 1.63
C ASP A 199 4.81 20.13 0.90
N GLY A 200 5.06 20.06 -0.41
CA GLY A 200 4.54 19.00 -1.27
C GLY A 200 3.06 19.19 -1.65
N PHE A 201 2.58 18.26 -2.48
CA PHE A 201 1.20 18.24 -2.93
C PHE A 201 0.69 16.81 -2.90
N SER A 202 -0.43 16.58 -2.21
CA SER A 202 -1.09 15.29 -2.23
C SER A 202 -2.59 15.44 -2.08
N VAL A 203 -3.31 14.87 -3.05
CA VAL A 203 -4.76 14.76 -3.05
C VAL A 203 -5.26 13.57 -2.22
N ARG A 204 -4.35 12.74 -1.68
CA ARG A 204 -4.65 11.56 -0.88
C ARG A 204 -3.69 11.49 0.31
N ASN A 205 -3.85 12.41 1.26
CA ASN A 205 -3.06 12.44 2.49
C ASN A 205 -3.68 11.54 3.57
N PHE A 206 -3.69 10.22 3.36
CA PHE A 206 -4.22 9.29 4.38
C PHE A 206 -3.35 9.26 5.64
N GLN A 207 -2.03 9.44 5.48
CA GLN A 207 -1.06 9.36 6.57
C GLN A 207 -1.25 10.40 7.67
N ILE A 208 -1.93 11.52 7.37
CA ILE A 208 -2.14 12.60 8.35
C ILE A 208 -3.50 12.47 9.07
N GLN A 209 -4.41 11.62 8.55
CA GLN A 209 -5.79 11.62 8.99
C GLN A 209 -5.93 11.16 10.43
N VAL A 210 -5.15 10.17 10.89
CA VAL A 210 -5.19 9.71 12.29
C VAL A 210 -4.94 10.87 13.26
N ALA A 211 -3.83 11.60 13.06
CA ALA A 211 -3.51 12.77 13.87
C ALA A 211 -4.57 13.86 13.78
N LYS A 212 -5.12 14.14 12.59
CA LYS A 212 -6.23 15.10 12.44
C LYS A 212 -7.48 14.67 13.19
N MET A 213 -7.87 13.40 13.08
CA MET A 213 -9.05 12.85 13.74
C MET A 213 -8.92 12.87 15.26
N ALA A 214 -7.71 12.65 15.80
CA ALA A 214 -7.44 12.75 17.22
C ALA A 214 -7.72 14.15 17.80
N LEU A 215 -7.53 15.22 17.01
CA LEU A 215 -7.86 16.59 17.41
C LEU A 215 -9.37 16.84 17.60
N VAL A 216 -10.20 15.97 17.03
CA VAL A 216 -11.67 16.06 17.07
C VAL A 216 -12.33 14.83 17.72
N SER A 217 -11.62 14.16 18.62
CA SER A 217 -12.08 12.91 19.23
C SER A 217 -11.90 12.89 20.75
N ASP A 218 -12.84 12.22 21.42
CA ASP A 218 -12.59 11.67 22.74
C ASP A 218 -11.51 10.58 22.63
N ILE A 219 -10.52 10.58 23.51
CA ILE A 219 -9.37 9.69 23.41
C ILE A 219 -9.40 8.67 24.55
N ILE A 220 -9.34 7.39 24.20
CA ILE A 220 -9.26 6.27 25.15
C ILE A 220 -7.86 5.68 25.09
N ILE A 221 -7.20 5.59 26.24
CA ILE A 221 -5.89 4.99 26.39
C ILE A 221 -6.05 3.66 27.12
N TYR A 222 -5.52 2.59 26.53
CA TYR A 222 -5.48 1.27 27.15
C TYR A 222 -4.06 0.69 27.09
N GLY A 223 -3.76 -0.29 27.93
CA GLY A 223 -2.46 -0.95 27.95
C GLY A 223 -2.33 -1.92 29.12
N GLU A 224 -1.32 -2.79 29.06
CA GLU A 224 -1.11 -3.81 30.10
C GLU A 224 -0.44 -3.24 31.35
N ASN A 225 0.43 -2.24 31.17
CA ASN A 225 1.12 -1.58 32.26
C ASN A 225 0.29 -0.38 32.76
N ALA A 226 -0.43 -0.56 33.87
CA ALA A 226 -1.32 0.47 34.41
C ALA A 226 -0.60 1.81 34.73
N PRO A 227 0.59 1.84 35.38
CA PRO A 227 1.34 3.08 35.55
C PRO A 227 1.69 3.80 34.24
N GLN A 228 2.16 3.07 33.23
CA GLN A 228 2.49 3.63 31.91
C GLN A 228 1.24 4.16 31.20
N THR A 229 0.15 3.39 31.24
CA THR A 229 -1.14 3.74 30.63
C THR A 229 -1.70 5.03 31.24
N ARG A 230 -1.65 5.15 32.58
CA ARG A 230 -2.08 6.35 33.29
C ARG A 230 -1.18 7.55 32.99
N ARG A 231 0.14 7.35 32.87
CA ARG A 231 1.07 8.42 32.45
C ARG A 231 0.74 8.92 31.04
N MET A 232 0.54 8.01 30.08
CA MET A 232 0.16 8.36 28.71
C MET A 232 -1.18 9.13 28.67
N ALA A 233 -2.17 8.72 29.46
CA ALA A 233 -3.44 9.44 29.57
C ALA A 233 -3.25 10.90 30.06
N TRP A 234 -2.36 11.13 31.02
CA TRP A 234 -2.02 12.49 31.46
C TRP A 234 -1.30 13.30 30.39
N ASP A 235 -0.35 12.70 29.69
CA ASP A 235 0.38 13.34 28.60
C ASP A 235 -0.58 13.78 27.48
N ILE A 236 -1.53 12.91 27.12
CA ILE A 236 -2.57 13.21 26.12
C ILE A 236 -3.55 14.27 26.61
N ALA A 237 -4.01 14.21 27.87
CA ALA A 237 -4.86 15.25 28.43
C ALA A 237 -4.16 16.62 28.43
N ALA A 238 -2.85 16.64 28.69
CA ALA A 238 -2.04 17.85 28.61
C ALA A 238 -1.88 18.36 27.17
N ALA A 239 -1.76 17.46 26.19
CA ALA A 239 -1.73 17.79 24.76
C ALA A 239 -3.07 18.37 24.28
N GLN A 240 -4.20 17.74 24.61
CA GLN A 240 -5.55 18.25 24.29
C GLN A 240 -5.74 19.67 24.84
N LYS A 241 -5.36 19.88 26.10
CA LYS A 241 -5.45 21.19 26.74
C LYS A 241 -4.59 22.26 26.06
N ARG A 242 -3.34 21.94 25.72
CA ARG A 242 -2.45 22.87 25.01
C ARG A 242 -2.93 23.18 23.61
N TRP A 243 -3.38 22.19 22.87
CA TRP A 243 -3.99 22.39 21.57
C TRP A 243 -5.20 23.31 21.67
N GLN A 244 -6.04 23.09 22.68
CA GLN A 244 -7.15 23.98 22.95
C GLN A 244 -6.69 25.41 23.25
N GLU A 245 -5.76 25.62 24.18
CA GLU A 245 -5.26 26.96 24.54
C GLU A 245 -4.68 27.72 23.32
N GLN A 246 -3.93 27.04 22.47
CA GLN A 246 -3.34 27.60 21.25
C GLN A 246 -4.40 27.98 20.20
N ASN A 247 -5.49 27.22 20.11
CA ASN A 247 -6.54 27.42 19.11
C ASN A 247 -7.73 28.25 19.63
N SER A 248 -7.90 28.39 20.96
CA SER A 248 -9.01 29.10 21.61
C SER A 248 -9.10 30.58 21.26
N MET A 249 -8.02 31.20 20.78
CA MET A 249 -8.03 32.58 20.28
C MET A 249 -8.92 32.77 19.04
N HIS A 250 -9.33 31.68 18.37
CA HIS A 250 -10.23 31.67 17.21
C HIS A 250 -11.67 31.17 17.55
N ALA A 251 -12.00 31.20 18.86
CA ALA A 251 -13.13 30.76 19.69
C ALA A 251 -14.46 30.19 19.12
N ASP A 252 -14.86 30.48 17.88
CA ASP A 252 -16.09 29.90 17.36
C ASP A 252 -15.88 28.44 16.93
N GLY A 253 -16.37 27.50 17.74
CA GLY A 253 -16.59 26.10 17.37
C GLY A 253 -15.66 25.06 18.00
N ILE A 254 -14.72 25.42 18.87
CA ILE A 254 -13.82 24.43 19.52
C ILE A 254 -14.58 23.68 20.61
N GLN A 255 -14.85 22.40 20.35
CA GLN A 255 -15.47 21.50 21.31
C GLN A 255 -14.45 20.97 22.32
N TYR A 256 -14.92 20.67 23.53
CA TYR A 256 -14.13 19.98 24.55
C TYR A 256 -14.21 18.48 24.32
N TYR A 257 -13.05 17.85 24.15
CA TYR A 257 -12.90 16.41 24.08
C TYR A 257 -12.29 15.89 25.38
N ASN A 258 -12.68 14.67 25.74
CA ASN A 258 -12.31 14.04 26.99
C ASN A 258 -11.19 13.01 26.78
N CYS A 259 -10.41 12.78 27.82
CA CYS A 259 -9.38 11.75 27.87
C CYS A 259 -9.78 10.67 28.88
N PHE A 260 -9.79 9.42 28.44
CA PHE A 260 -10.17 8.26 29.23
C PHE A 260 -8.99 7.29 29.38
N VAL A 261 -8.84 6.71 30.56
CA VAL A 261 -7.90 5.64 30.85
C VAL A 261 -8.68 4.36 31.13
N CYS A 262 -8.43 3.33 30.32
CA CYS A 262 -8.98 2.00 30.55
C CYS A 262 -8.33 1.40 31.78
N ILE A 263 -9.15 1.00 32.76
CA ILE A 263 -8.68 0.41 34.02
C ILE A 263 -8.67 -1.12 34.00
N CYS A 264 -9.26 -1.73 32.96
CA CYS A 264 -9.34 -3.17 32.80
C CYS A 264 -8.08 -3.74 32.14
N PRO A 265 -7.63 -4.95 32.53
CA PRO A 265 -6.59 -5.66 31.81
C PRO A 265 -7.06 -6.07 30.40
N PHE A 266 -6.10 -6.28 29.49
CA PHE A 266 -6.40 -6.70 28.12
C PHE A 266 -7.20 -8.01 28.04
N SER A 267 -6.97 -8.94 28.98
CA SER A 267 -7.68 -10.21 29.08
C SER A 267 -9.21 -10.07 29.18
N ASP A 268 -9.71 -8.93 29.67
CA ASP A 268 -11.15 -8.70 29.76
C ASP A 268 -11.77 -8.50 28.37
N PHE A 269 -11.04 -7.88 27.45
CA PHE A 269 -11.44 -7.79 26.04
C PHE A 269 -11.40 -9.15 25.37
N GLU A 270 -10.36 -9.95 25.59
CA GLU A 270 -10.27 -11.29 25.02
C GLU A 270 -11.40 -12.22 25.47
N ARG A 271 -11.86 -12.07 26.73
CA ARG A 271 -12.92 -12.91 27.29
C ARG A 271 -14.33 -12.47 26.89
N ASN A 272 -14.57 -11.16 26.88
CA ASN A 272 -15.93 -10.61 26.81
C ASN A 272 -16.21 -9.79 25.54
N HIS A 273 -15.18 -9.33 24.83
CA HIS A 273 -15.26 -8.41 23.69
C HIS A 273 -14.31 -8.82 22.55
N GLY A 274 -14.29 -10.11 22.22
CA GLY A 274 -13.38 -10.68 21.22
C GLY A 274 -13.53 -10.07 19.82
N GLU A 275 -14.70 -9.53 19.50
CA GLU A 275 -15.01 -8.78 18.28
C GLU A 275 -14.20 -7.48 18.13
N LEU A 276 -13.61 -6.98 19.22
CA LEU A 276 -12.72 -5.83 19.22
C LEU A 276 -11.24 -6.22 19.21
N VAL A 277 -10.90 -7.47 19.46
CA VAL A 277 -9.51 -7.91 19.56
C VAL A 277 -8.99 -8.25 18.16
N ALA A 278 -8.18 -7.38 17.58
CA ALA A 278 -7.56 -7.62 16.28
C ALA A 278 -6.34 -8.54 16.38
N VAL A 279 -5.52 -8.34 17.42
CA VAL A 279 -4.35 -9.16 17.74
C VAL A 279 -4.42 -9.54 19.21
N ASP A 280 -4.29 -10.83 19.51
CA ASP A 280 -4.32 -11.36 20.87
C ASP A 280 -3.05 -11.01 21.66
N ALA A 281 -3.04 -11.32 22.96
CA ALA A 281 -1.87 -11.07 23.81
C ALA A 281 -0.61 -11.86 23.40
N ALA A 282 -0.76 -12.92 22.59
CA ALA A 282 0.34 -13.71 22.05
C ALA A 282 0.84 -13.19 20.68
N GLY A 283 0.30 -12.07 20.18
CA GLY A 283 0.70 -11.47 18.90
C GLY A 283 0.07 -12.14 17.67
N ARG A 284 -1.00 -12.92 17.85
CA ARG A 284 -1.68 -13.62 16.75
C ARG A 284 -2.94 -12.89 16.33
N LEU A 285 -3.15 -12.83 15.02
CA LEU A 285 -4.40 -12.32 14.45
C LEU A 285 -5.56 -13.24 14.87
N THR A 286 -6.63 -12.66 15.42
CA THR A 286 -7.79 -13.43 15.90
C THR A 286 -8.76 -13.84 14.79
N GLY A 287 -8.73 -13.12 13.66
CA GLY A 287 -9.72 -13.25 12.59
C GLY A 287 -11.12 -12.70 12.92
N GLN A 288 -11.32 -12.13 14.11
CA GLN A 288 -12.59 -11.52 14.53
C GLN A 288 -12.74 -10.08 14.00
N VAL A 289 -11.61 -9.42 13.75
CA VAL A 289 -11.55 -8.08 13.18
C VAL A 289 -11.03 -8.18 11.76
N LEU A 290 -11.74 -7.55 10.83
CA LEU A 290 -11.31 -7.44 9.44
C LEU A 290 -10.10 -6.50 9.33
N ASP A 291 -8.95 -7.04 8.95
CA ASP A 291 -7.77 -6.28 8.56
C ASP A 291 -7.70 -6.32 7.03
N LEU A 292 -8.06 -5.21 6.37
CA LEU A 292 -8.19 -5.16 4.91
C LEU A 292 -6.87 -5.46 4.20
N VAL A 293 -5.74 -5.02 4.75
CA VAL A 293 -4.42 -5.23 4.13
C VAL A 293 -4.03 -6.71 4.25
N HIS A 294 -4.28 -7.31 5.41
CA HIS A 294 -4.04 -8.73 5.60
C HIS A 294 -5.00 -9.60 4.77
N GLN A 295 -6.27 -9.21 4.70
CA GLN A 295 -7.27 -9.89 3.88
C GLN A 295 -6.90 -9.81 2.40
N GLU A 296 -6.58 -8.63 1.89
CA GLU A 296 -6.11 -8.43 0.51
C GLU A 296 -4.91 -9.34 0.23
N ARG A 297 -3.90 -9.34 1.10
CA ARG A 297 -2.74 -10.22 0.95
C ARG A 297 -3.13 -11.71 0.91
N ARG A 298 -4.02 -12.14 1.80
CA ARG A 298 -4.50 -13.53 1.85
C ARG A 298 -5.29 -13.88 0.59
N GLU A 299 -6.19 -13.01 0.15
CA GLU A 299 -7.00 -13.24 -1.06
C GLU A 299 -6.12 -13.25 -2.31
N MET A 300 -5.16 -12.33 -2.41
CA MET A 300 -4.15 -12.34 -3.48
C MET A 300 -3.38 -13.66 -3.47
N TRP A 301 -2.89 -14.09 -2.31
CA TRP A 301 -2.22 -15.37 -2.14
C TRP A 301 -3.08 -16.56 -2.56
N ASP A 302 -4.33 -16.62 -2.10
CA ASP A 302 -5.26 -17.70 -2.40
C ASP A 302 -5.60 -17.76 -3.90
N MET A 303 -5.66 -16.60 -4.56
CA MET A 303 -5.84 -16.51 -6.02
C MET A 303 -4.58 -16.91 -6.80
N THR A 304 -3.40 -16.81 -6.20
CA THR A 304 -2.11 -17.07 -6.88
C THR A 304 -1.43 -18.35 -6.42
N ILE A 305 -2.09 -19.19 -5.61
CA ILE A 305 -1.58 -20.50 -5.16
C ILE A 305 -0.82 -21.20 -6.29
N ALA A 306 0.39 -21.66 -5.96
CA ALA A 306 1.31 -22.24 -6.92
C ALA A 306 0.63 -23.31 -7.77
N SER A 307 0.50 -23.02 -9.06
CA SER A 307 -0.15 -23.90 -10.03
C SER A 307 0.82 -24.26 -11.16
N GLU A 308 0.71 -25.49 -11.64
CA GLU A 308 1.57 -25.98 -12.72
C GLU A 308 1.16 -25.32 -14.04
N ILE A 309 2.07 -24.54 -14.62
CA ILE A 309 1.86 -23.87 -15.93
C ILE A 309 2.49 -24.66 -17.07
N SER A 310 3.47 -25.52 -16.77
CA SER A 310 4.11 -26.46 -17.69
C SER A 310 4.72 -27.60 -16.87
N ARG A 311 5.13 -28.70 -17.51
CA ARG A 311 5.65 -29.89 -16.81
C ARG A 311 6.77 -29.50 -15.83
N ASN A 312 6.53 -29.74 -14.55
CA ASN A 312 7.42 -29.40 -13.42
C ASN A 312 7.78 -27.90 -13.31
N VAL A 313 7.00 -27.01 -13.93
CA VAL A 313 7.15 -25.55 -13.81
C VAL A 313 5.86 -24.97 -13.26
N TYR A 314 5.98 -24.31 -12.11
CA TYR A 314 4.88 -23.76 -11.35
C TYR A 314 5.02 -22.25 -11.27
N MET A 315 3.89 -21.56 -11.18
CA MET A 315 3.82 -20.12 -10.96
C MET A 315 2.96 -19.87 -9.72
N GLY A 316 3.46 -19.05 -8.79
CA GLY A 316 2.72 -18.67 -7.59
C GLY A 316 3.49 -17.72 -6.68
N PRO A 317 3.00 -17.44 -5.45
CA PRO A 317 3.62 -16.47 -4.56
C PRO A 317 4.90 -16.98 -3.93
N THR A 318 5.74 -16.05 -3.46
CA THR A 318 6.94 -16.37 -2.68
C THR A 318 6.55 -17.16 -1.42
N PRO A 319 7.02 -18.41 -1.24
CA PRO A 319 6.67 -19.21 -0.06
C PRO A 319 7.24 -18.59 1.22
N GLU A 320 6.58 -18.81 2.35
CA GLU A 320 7.14 -18.45 3.64
C GLU A 320 8.41 -19.30 3.92
N PRO A 321 9.51 -18.69 4.43
CA PRO A 321 10.73 -19.43 4.73
C PRO A 321 10.51 -20.59 5.71
N GLY A 322 10.99 -21.78 5.36
CA GLY A 322 10.82 -23.01 6.13
C GLY A 322 9.47 -23.70 5.96
N SER A 323 8.55 -23.15 5.16
CA SER A 323 7.23 -23.71 4.93
C SER A 323 7.28 -25.04 4.17
N ILE A 324 6.18 -25.80 4.24
CA ILE A 324 6.00 -27.02 3.44
C ILE A 324 6.00 -26.68 1.94
N ASP A 325 5.50 -25.50 1.58
CA ASP A 325 5.45 -25.07 0.18
C ASP A 325 6.84 -24.77 -0.39
N GLU A 326 7.75 -24.17 0.39
CA GLU A 326 9.15 -24.02 0.00
C GLU A 326 9.79 -25.40 -0.25
N GLN A 327 9.51 -26.39 0.59
CA GLN A 327 10.09 -27.73 0.47
C GLN A 327 9.57 -28.53 -0.75
N ARG A 328 8.54 -28.05 -1.47
CA ARG A 328 7.96 -28.73 -2.64
C ARG A 328 8.74 -28.47 -3.94
N PHE A 329 9.59 -27.46 -3.97
CA PHE A 329 10.29 -27.01 -5.16
C PHE A 329 11.81 -27.16 -5.00
N ASP A 330 12.47 -27.51 -6.10
CA ASP A 330 13.93 -27.68 -6.14
C ASP A 330 14.64 -26.36 -6.51
N ILE A 331 13.95 -25.50 -7.25
CA ILE A 331 14.48 -24.27 -7.85
C ILE A 331 13.44 -23.15 -7.74
N PHE A 332 13.91 -21.97 -7.40
CA PHE A 332 13.13 -20.74 -7.26
C PHE A 332 13.62 -19.69 -8.24
N ILE A 333 12.69 -19.05 -8.93
CA ILE A 333 12.94 -17.95 -9.86
C ILE A 333 12.12 -16.77 -9.39
N GLU A 334 12.78 -15.81 -8.73
CA GLU A 334 12.14 -14.60 -8.23
C GLU A 334 12.06 -13.55 -9.34
N CYS A 335 10.84 -13.12 -9.66
CA CYS A 335 10.57 -12.03 -10.59
C CYS A 335 10.53 -10.69 -9.85
N SER A 336 11.38 -9.74 -10.24
CA SER A 336 11.39 -8.38 -9.67
C SER A 336 11.89 -7.34 -10.69
N ASP A 337 11.57 -6.07 -10.47
CA ASP A 337 12.01 -4.96 -11.34
C ASP A 337 13.54 -4.83 -11.44
N LEU A 338 14.26 -5.28 -10.42
CA LEU A 338 15.73 -5.27 -10.38
C LEU A 338 16.35 -6.60 -10.80
N GLY A 339 15.52 -7.61 -11.07
CA GLY A 339 15.94 -8.96 -11.39
C GLY A 339 16.75 -9.02 -12.69
N ARG A 340 17.77 -9.88 -12.72
CA ARG A 340 18.65 -10.03 -13.88
C ARG A 340 18.62 -11.44 -14.43
N MET A 341 18.40 -11.57 -15.73
CA MET A 341 18.48 -12.86 -16.42
C MET A 341 19.91 -13.41 -16.36
N ASN A 342 20.06 -14.66 -15.93
CA ASN A 342 21.34 -15.37 -15.93
C ASN A 342 21.16 -16.81 -16.45
N PRO A 343 20.98 -16.99 -17.78
CA PRO A 343 20.79 -18.32 -18.36
C PRO A 343 21.94 -19.29 -18.07
N GLU A 344 23.17 -18.79 -17.95
CA GLU A 344 24.35 -19.60 -17.61
C GLU A 344 24.28 -20.24 -16.22
N SER A 345 23.58 -19.60 -15.27
CA SER A 345 23.31 -20.22 -13.97
C SER A 345 22.37 -21.41 -14.08
N LEU A 346 21.29 -21.27 -14.86
CA LEU A 346 20.32 -22.35 -15.11
C LEU A 346 20.96 -23.49 -15.90
N LYS A 347 21.83 -23.19 -16.86
CA LYS A 347 22.66 -24.17 -17.56
C LYS A 347 23.48 -25.04 -16.61
N ARG A 348 24.15 -24.43 -15.63
CA ARG A 348 24.92 -25.16 -14.61
C ARG A 348 24.02 -26.06 -13.75
N VAL A 349 22.81 -25.60 -13.44
CA VAL A 349 21.81 -26.40 -12.72
C VAL A 349 21.33 -27.60 -13.56
N ALA A 350 21.07 -27.39 -14.85
CA ALA A 350 20.64 -28.45 -15.77
C ALA A 350 21.70 -29.58 -15.90
N LYS A 351 22.99 -29.23 -15.89
CA LYS A 351 24.10 -30.19 -15.93
C LYS A 351 24.40 -30.86 -14.59
N CYS A 352 23.78 -30.41 -13.51
CA CYS A 352 24.05 -30.94 -12.17
C CYS A 352 23.33 -32.27 -11.95
N SER A 353 24.08 -33.36 -11.90
CA SER A 353 23.57 -34.71 -11.58
C SER A 353 23.40 -34.97 -10.08
N ALA A 354 23.83 -34.03 -9.23
CA ALA A 354 23.68 -34.17 -7.78
C ALA A 354 22.21 -34.12 -7.34
N ALA A 355 21.88 -34.92 -6.31
CA ALA A 355 20.54 -34.94 -5.72
C ALA A 355 20.11 -33.57 -5.16
N LYS A 356 21.07 -32.75 -4.69
CA LYS A 356 20.83 -31.37 -4.23
C LYS A 356 21.40 -30.37 -5.24
N VAL A 357 20.60 -29.36 -5.59
CA VAL A 357 21.02 -28.26 -6.46
C VAL A 357 21.96 -27.33 -5.69
N CYS A 358 23.10 -26.95 -6.28
CA CYS A 358 24.04 -26.01 -5.67
C CYS A 358 23.52 -24.56 -5.65
N GLN A 359 22.68 -24.19 -6.63
CA GLN A 359 22.07 -22.88 -6.75
C GLN A 359 20.55 -23.04 -6.85
N ILE A 360 19.88 -22.80 -5.73
CA ILE A 360 18.43 -22.99 -5.59
C ILE A 360 17.67 -21.73 -6.03
N PHE A 361 18.26 -20.54 -5.83
CA PHE A 361 17.63 -19.26 -6.11
C PHE A 361 18.21 -18.59 -7.36
N HIS A 362 17.32 -18.12 -8.22
CA HIS A 362 17.60 -17.37 -9.44
C HIS A 362 16.69 -16.15 -9.50
N GLU A 363 17.12 -15.13 -10.25
CA GLU A 363 16.34 -13.92 -10.48
C GLU A 363 15.90 -13.86 -11.95
N PHE A 364 14.78 -13.21 -12.18
CA PHE A 364 14.28 -12.87 -13.50
C PHE A 364 13.69 -11.45 -13.48
N PRO A 365 13.83 -10.65 -14.55
CA PRO A 365 13.20 -9.34 -14.62
C PRO A 365 11.68 -9.46 -14.53
N SER A 366 11.02 -8.49 -13.90
CA SER A 366 9.56 -8.44 -13.88
C SER A 366 8.95 -8.31 -15.27
N SER A 367 7.70 -8.78 -15.41
CA SER A 367 6.91 -8.61 -16.62
C SER A 367 6.77 -7.14 -17.07
N GLY A 368 6.75 -6.20 -16.12
CA GLY A 368 6.67 -4.76 -16.36
C GLY A 368 8.00 -4.11 -16.79
N SER A 369 9.13 -4.74 -16.47
CA SER A 369 10.47 -4.24 -16.83
C SER A 369 10.87 -4.59 -18.27
N ILE A 370 10.22 -5.61 -18.87
CA ILE A 370 10.41 -5.96 -20.27
C ILE A 370 9.42 -5.14 -21.09
N LEU A 371 9.93 -4.24 -21.95
CA LEU A 371 9.10 -3.32 -22.74
C LEU A 371 9.09 -3.71 -24.23
N PRO A 372 8.12 -4.52 -24.71
CA PRO A 372 7.89 -4.69 -26.14
C PRO A 372 7.39 -3.39 -26.81
N PRO A 373 7.84 -3.05 -28.03
CA PRO A 373 8.81 -3.74 -28.88
C PRO A 373 10.26 -3.21 -28.70
N THR A 374 10.54 -2.42 -27.66
CA THR A 374 11.80 -1.71 -27.46
C THR A 374 12.91 -2.52 -26.78
N TYR A 375 12.67 -3.79 -26.47
CA TYR A 375 13.70 -4.65 -25.90
C TYR A 375 14.87 -4.88 -26.87
N SER A 376 16.06 -4.99 -26.31
CA SER A 376 17.29 -5.31 -27.04
C SER A 376 17.31 -6.77 -27.51
N GLN A 377 18.11 -7.07 -28.53
CA GLN A 377 18.31 -8.46 -28.97
C GLN A 377 18.89 -9.33 -27.85
N THR A 378 19.79 -8.79 -27.04
CA THR A 378 20.37 -9.48 -25.89
C THR A 378 19.31 -9.89 -24.85
N GLU A 379 18.31 -9.04 -24.61
CA GLU A 379 17.20 -9.38 -23.71
C GLU A 379 16.32 -10.48 -24.32
N ALA A 380 16.03 -10.40 -25.61
CA ALA A 380 15.25 -11.42 -26.31
C ALA A 380 15.93 -12.80 -26.25
N ASP A 381 17.23 -12.85 -26.55
CA ASP A 381 18.03 -14.07 -26.50
C ASP A 381 18.11 -14.60 -25.06
N GLY A 382 18.28 -13.71 -24.08
CA GLY A 382 18.29 -14.07 -22.66
C GLY A 382 16.99 -14.71 -22.18
N ILE A 383 15.83 -14.21 -22.63
CA ILE A 383 14.52 -14.81 -22.32
C ILE A 383 14.43 -16.21 -22.93
N LEU A 384 14.76 -16.35 -24.22
CA LEU A 384 14.69 -17.63 -24.92
C LEU A 384 15.62 -18.68 -24.31
N ASP A 385 16.85 -18.29 -23.99
CA ASP A 385 17.81 -19.19 -23.35
C ASP A 385 17.36 -19.58 -21.95
N THR A 386 16.78 -18.65 -21.17
CA THR A 386 16.16 -18.98 -19.88
C THR A 386 15.08 -20.04 -20.08
N CYS A 387 14.10 -19.80 -20.96
CA CYS A 387 13.01 -20.75 -21.23
C CYS A 387 13.53 -22.13 -21.67
N LYS A 388 14.56 -22.15 -22.52
CA LYS A 388 15.22 -23.39 -22.97
C LYS A 388 15.79 -24.17 -21.79
N TRP A 389 16.51 -23.52 -20.88
CA TRP A 389 17.08 -24.20 -19.72
C TRP A 389 16.00 -24.66 -18.74
N LEU A 390 14.94 -23.88 -18.52
CA LEU A 390 13.81 -24.31 -17.69
C LEU A 390 13.17 -25.59 -18.23
N TYR A 391 12.97 -25.69 -19.55
CA TYR A 391 12.47 -26.90 -20.18
C TYR A 391 13.36 -28.11 -19.88
N HIS A 392 14.67 -27.98 -20.08
CA HIS A 392 15.62 -29.08 -19.88
C HIS A 392 15.69 -29.52 -18.40
N ILE A 393 15.74 -28.57 -17.47
CA ILE A 393 15.71 -28.81 -16.03
C ILE A 393 14.42 -29.55 -15.63
N SER A 394 13.27 -29.07 -16.12
CA SER A 394 11.97 -29.60 -15.71
C SER A 394 11.68 -30.98 -16.31
N HIS A 395 12.36 -31.34 -17.40
CA HIS A 395 12.25 -32.64 -18.07
C HIS A 395 13.39 -33.62 -17.75
N GLY A 396 14.46 -33.17 -17.08
CA GLY A 396 15.65 -33.98 -16.85
C GLY A 396 16.38 -34.33 -18.14
N THR A 397 16.55 -33.36 -19.04
CA THR A 397 17.19 -33.55 -20.36
C THR A 397 18.28 -32.49 -20.58
N LEU A 398 19.05 -32.63 -21.66
CA LEU A 398 19.98 -31.61 -22.15
C LEU A 398 19.74 -31.33 -23.64
N PRO A 399 20.15 -30.17 -24.17
CA PRO A 399 20.12 -29.92 -25.61
C PRO A 399 20.99 -30.92 -26.38
N ASP A 400 20.57 -31.35 -27.57
CA ASP A 400 21.29 -32.34 -28.39
C ASP A 400 22.77 -31.97 -28.63
N ALA A 401 23.07 -30.68 -28.85
CA ALA A 401 24.43 -30.17 -29.06
C ALA A 401 25.38 -30.37 -27.86
N GLU A 402 24.85 -30.59 -26.65
CA GLU A 402 25.65 -30.84 -25.44
C GLU A 402 25.73 -32.32 -25.05
N THR A 403 25.05 -33.20 -25.78
CA THR A 403 25.12 -34.67 -25.59
C THR A 403 26.19 -35.34 -26.45
N THR A 404 26.83 -34.60 -27.35
CA THR A 404 27.78 -35.11 -28.35
C THR A 404 29.26 -35.04 -27.97
N GLU A 405 29.62 -34.58 -26.76
CA GLU A 405 31.05 -34.41 -26.40
C GLU A 405 31.79 -35.71 -25.99
N ASP A 406 31.15 -36.89 -25.91
CA ASP A 406 31.82 -38.15 -25.53
C ASP A 406 31.62 -39.30 -26.55
N LYS A 407 31.77 -39.04 -27.85
CA LYS A 407 31.64 -40.12 -28.87
C LYS A 407 32.74 -40.23 -29.92
N ASP A 408 33.94 -39.71 -29.68
CA ASP A 408 35.07 -40.05 -30.55
C ASP A 408 36.41 -40.08 -29.83
N GLY A 409 37.10 -41.24 -29.90
CA GLY A 409 38.54 -41.32 -29.62
C GLY A 409 39.03 -42.40 -28.63
N ASP A 410 38.68 -43.66 -28.85
CA ASP A 410 39.63 -44.80 -29.01
C ASP A 410 39.01 -46.12 -28.55
N ARG A 411 39.04 -47.08 -29.48
CA ARG A 411 38.46 -48.40 -29.34
C ARG A 411 39.60 -49.38 -29.01
N GLU A 412 39.96 -49.51 -27.75
CA GLU A 412 40.67 -50.69 -27.24
C GLU A 412 39.74 -51.50 -26.35
N THR A 413 39.45 -52.72 -26.82
CA THR A 413 38.67 -53.75 -26.14
C THR A 413 39.27 -54.13 -24.79
N CYS A 414 38.55 -53.89 -23.70
CA CYS A 414 38.57 -54.73 -22.50
C CYS A 414 37.32 -54.53 -21.65
N SER A 415 36.62 -55.65 -21.41
CA SER A 415 35.73 -55.98 -20.29
C SER A 415 34.54 -55.07 -19.96
N ASP A 416 33.36 -55.69 -20.08
CA ASP A 416 32.11 -55.43 -19.38
C ASP A 416 32.26 -54.71 -18.03
N GLU A 417 32.06 -53.39 -18.00
CA GLU A 417 31.68 -52.66 -16.80
C GLU A 417 30.52 -51.72 -17.11
N GLU A 418 29.56 -51.74 -16.21
CA GLU A 418 28.24 -51.13 -16.28
C GLU A 418 28.33 -49.62 -16.58
N GLY A 419 27.83 -49.22 -17.76
CA GLY A 419 27.59 -47.83 -18.08
C GLY A 419 26.59 -47.23 -17.10
N SER A 420 27.10 -46.44 -16.14
CA SER A 420 26.25 -45.58 -15.32
C SER A 420 25.70 -44.44 -16.20
N ASP A 421 24.58 -44.70 -16.88
CA ASP A 421 23.72 -43.66 -17.42
C ASP A 421 23.36 -42.73 -16.24
N GLN A 422 24.06 -41.59 -16.12
CA GLN A 422 23.72 -40.54 -15.17
C GLN A 422 22.38 -39.93 -15.61
N LYS A 423 21.28 -40.58 -15.21
CA LYS A 423 19.92 -40.07 -15.47
C LYS A 423 19.74 -38.75 -14.76
N LEU A 424 19.77 -37.67 -15.54
CA LEU A 424 19.38 -36.33 -15.10
C LEU A 424 17.96 -36.41 -14.54
N GLN A 425 17.79 -35.95 -13.30
CA GLN A 425 16.50 -35.97 -12.63
C GLN A 425 15.68 -34.74 -13.03
N PRO A 426 14.42 -34.90 -13.43
CA PRO A 426 13.49 -33.78 -13.59
C PRO A 426 13.34 -33.01 -12.27
N ARG A 427 13.42 -31.68 -12.30
CA ARG A 427 13.32 -30.82 -11.12
C ARG A 427 12.08 -29.94 -11.15
N ARG A 428 11.48 -29.67 -9.99
CA ARG A 428 10.34 -28.77 -9.83
C ARG A 428 10.82 -27.34 -9.66
N ILE A 429 10.30 -26.46 -10.50
CA ILE A 429 10.66 -25.04 -10.57
C ILE A 429 9.47 -24.21 -10.13
N LEU A 430 9.67 -23.26 -9.22
CA LEU A 430 8.70 -22.22 -8.88
C LEU A 430 9.16 -20.88 -9.43
N ILE A 431 8.36 -20.29 -10.33
CA ILE A 431 8.47 -18.89 -10.73
C ILE A 431 7.57 -18.08 -9.78
N HIS A 432 8.13 -17.12 -9.06
CA HIS A 432 7.40 -16.41 -8.02
C HIS A 432 7.71 -14.92 -7.92
N CYS A 433 6.78 -14.21 -7.31
CA CYS A 433 6.96 -12.85 -6.78
C CYS A 433 6.14 -12.71 -5.50
N ALA A 434 6.22 -11.57 -4.82
CA ALA A 434 5.61 -11.39 -3.50
C ALA A 434 4.11 -11.76 -3.45
N ASP A 435 3.36 -11.39 -4.49
CA ASP A 435 1.94 -11.70 -4.62
C ASP A 435 1.63 -12.86 -5.58
N GLY A 436 2.66 -13.43 -6.22
CA GLY A 436 2.56 -14.54 -7.16
C GLY A 436 2.04 -14.21 -8.55
N TYR A 437 1.78 -12.94 -8.87
CA TYR A 437 1.18 -12.57 -10.16
C TYR A 437 1.73 -11.29 -10.78
N THR A 438 1.91 -10.21 -10.01
CA THR A 438 2.15 -8.88 -10.61
C THR A 438 3.46 -8.85 -11.40
N GLU A 439 4.52 -9.46 -10.87
CA GLU A 439 5.83 -9.44 -11.51
C GLU A 439 6.11 -10.67 -12.38
N SER A 440 5.42 -11.78 -12.15
CA SER A 440 5.75 -13.10 -12.72
C SER A 440 4.97 -13.48 -14.00
N ARG A 441 4.11 -12.59 -14.51
CA ARG A 441 3.19 -12.87 -15.63
C ARG A 441 3.85 -13.01 -17.01
#